data_AF-A6WZL2-F1
#
_entry.id   AF-A6WZL2-F1
#
_cell.length_a   1.000
_cell.length_b   1.000
_cell.length_c   1.000
_cell.angle_alpha   90.00
_cell.angle_beta   90.00
_cell.angle_gamma   90.00
#
_symmetry.space_group_name_H-M   'P 1'
#
loop_
_entity.id
_entity.type
_entity.pdbx_description
1 polymer ?
#
loop_
_entity_poly.entity_id
_entity_poly.type
_entity_poly.pdbx_seq_one_letter_code
_entity_poly.pdbx_strand_id
1 'polypeptide(L)'
;MKLLGAGALIGLAFPVGMASAQTFSVCHGYECHYRTKVTLTAKDQQRIRNLLQNGSRSADGERKALRTAVAIFEQRGTAAIGVRDKPRMQFGKARIKGQMDCIDESTNTDNFLRYLQSRGWLKHHTVARRTSRGAFFDGRYPHWTAVVEDKQGQKWAVDSWYEAGGGPPDIMPLQQWKQRGYMGER
;
A
#
# COMPACT_ATOMS: atom_id res chain seq x y z
N MET A 1 -2.57 52.04 -49.76
CA MET A 1 -2.79 51.67 -48.35
C MET A 1 -3.08 50.17 -48.26
N LYS A 2 -2.14 49.34 -47.80
CA LYS A 2 -2.39 47.92 -47.46
C LYS A 2 -2.58 47.85 -45.94
N LEU A 3 -3.79 47.55 -45.48
CA LEU A 3 -4.08 47.29 -44.07
C LEU A 3 -3.76 45.82 -43.76
N LEU A 4 -2.70 45.61 -42.98
CA LEU A 4 -2.34 44.32 -42.39
C LEU A 4 -3.30 44.04 -41.21
N GLY A 5 -4.14 43.01 -41.34
CA GLY A 5 -4.97 42.51 -40.24
C GLY A 5 -4.15 41.64 -39.29
N ALA A 6 -4.03 42.08 -38.03
CA ALA A 6 -3.42 41.31 -36.96
C ALA A 6 -4.39 40.23 -36.47
N GLY A 7 -4.06 38.96 -36.71
CA GLY A 7 -4.76 37.82 -36.13
C GLY A 7 -4.32 37.60 -34.69
N ALA A 8 -5.23 37.77 -33.73
CA ALA A 8 -5.01 37.41 -32.33
C ALA A 8 -5.17 35.89 -32.14
N LEU A 9 -4.05 35.19 -31.93
CA LEU A 9 -4.05 33.78 -31.51
C LEU A 9 -4.41 33.71 -30.02
N ILE A 10 -5.64 33.32 -29.71
CA ILE A 10 -6.07 32.99 -28.35
C ILE A 10 -5.52 31.60 -28.01
N GLY A 11 -4.38 31.57 -27.31
CA GLY A 11 -3.82 30.34 -26.76
C GLY A 11 -4.67 29.83 -25.60
N LEU A 12 -5.32 28.68 -25.78
CA LEU A 12 -5.96 27.93 -24.70
C LEU A 12 -4.89 27.41 -23.74
N ALA A 13 -4.64 28.15 -22.65
CA ALA A 13 -3.83 27.67 -21.54
C ALA A 13 -4.63 26.63 -20.75
N PHE A 14 -4.36 25.35 -20.98
CA PHE A 14 -4.86 24.29 -20.10
C PHE A 14 -4.17 24.43 -18.73
N PRO A 15 -4.92 24.45 -17.61
CA PRO A 15 -4.31 24.45 -16.29
C PRO A 15 -3.54 23.15 -16.12
N VAL A 16 -2.21 23.24 -16.07
CA VAL A 16 -1.35 22.14 -15.64
C VAL A 16 -1.70 21.88 -14.17
N GLY A 17 -2.57 20.90 -13.94
CA GLY A 17 -2.96 20.51 -12.58
C GLY A 17 -1.71 20.28 -11.74
N MET A 18 -1.61 20.95 -10.59
CA MET A 18 -0.44 20.85 -9.73
C MET A 18 -0.11 19.38 -9.50
N ALA A 19 1.14 19.01 -9.83
CA ALA A 19 1.66 17.68 -9.61
C ALA A 19 1.65 17.38 -8.10
N SER A 20 0.59 16.74 -7.62
CA SER A 20 0.44 16.36 -6.21
C SER A 20 1.45 15.25 -5.89
N ALA A 21 2.34 15.48 -4.93
CA ALA A 21 3.21 14.47 -4.33
C ALA A 21 2.74 14.19 -2.90
N GLN A 22 2.79 12.93 -2.46
CA GLN A 22 2.37 12.51 -1.13
C GLN A 22 3.54 11.87 -0.41
N THR A 23 3.87 12.38 0.77
CA THR A 23 4.93 11.82 1.61
C THR A 23 4.33 10.95 2.71
N PHE A 24 4.95 9.81 2.97
CA PHE A 24 4.62 8.85 4.01
C PHE A 24 5.81 8.71 4.97
N SER A 25 5.52 8.43 6.24
CA SER A 25 6.53 7.97 7.19
C SER A 25 6.47 6.44 7.24
N VAL A 26 7.40 5.77 6.56
CA VAL A 26 7.47 4.31 6.47
C VAL A 26 8.30 3.75 7.62
N CYS A 27 7.69 2.87 8.40
CA CYS A 27 8.29 2.11 9.49
C CYS A 27 9.20 1.00 8.96
N HIS A 28 10.33 0.77 9.61
CA HIS A 28 11.18 -0.40 9.43
C HIS A 28 12.06 -0.59 10.66
N GLY A 29 12.84 -1.66 10.69
CA GLY A 29 13.74 -1.95 11.80
C GLY A 29 13.06 -2.64 12.98
N TYR A 30 11.91 -3.28 12.74
CA TYR A 30 11.11 -3.99 13.74
C TYR A 30 10.41 -3.01 14.69
N GLU A 31 9.12 -3.24 14.96
CA GLU A 31 8.30 -2.44 15.87
C GLU A 31 8.31 -0.92 15.56
N CYS A 32 8.44 -0.54 14.29
CA CYS A 32 8.59 0.83 13.80
C CYS A 32 9.73 1.60 14.48
N HIS A 33 10.85 0.91 14.73
CA HIS A 33 12.02 1.51 15.35
C HIS A 33 12.60 2.66 14.52
N TYR A 34 12.74 2.47 13.22
CA TYR A 34 13.14 3.50 12.28
C TYR A 34 11.95 3.99 11.44
N ARG A 35 12.04 5.25 11.01
CA ARG A 35 11.07 5.87 10.10
C ARG A 35 11.82 6.55 8.97
N THR A 36 11.44 6.23 7.73
CA THR A 36 11.97 6.87 6.53
C THR A 36 10.86 7.61 5.81
N LYS A 37 11.13 8.85 5.36
CA LYS A 37 10.19 9.59 4.51
C LYS A 37 10.21 9.00 3.10
N VAL A 38 9.05 8.61 2.61
CA VAL A 38 8.87 8.02 1.28
C VAL A 38 7.85 8.85 0.52
N THR A 39 8.23 9.36 -0.65
CA THR A 39 7.37 10.22 -1.46
C THR A 39 6.83 9.46 -2.67
N LEU A 40 5.51 9.36 -2.77
CA LEU A 40 4.84 8.99 -4.02
C LEU A 40 4.79 10.21 -4.92
N THR A 41 5.53 10.15 -6.03
CA THR A 41 5.52 11.20 -7.05
C THR A 41 4.14 11.32 -7.70
N ALA A 42 3.90 12.42 -8.42
CA ALA A 42 2.67 12.57 -9.20
C ALA A 42 2.50 11.43 -10.24
N LYS A 43 3.61 10.93 -10.81
CA LYS A 43 3.61 9.79 -11.73
C LYS A 43 3.18 8.50 -11.03
N ASP A 44 3.66 8.25 -9.81
CA ASP A 44 3.27 7.08 -9.02
C ASP A 44 1.79 7.15 -8.65
N GLN A 45 1.33 8.32 -8.19
CA GLN A 45 -0.08 8.56 -7.87
C GLN A 45 -1.00 8.36 -9.07
N GLN A 46 -0.63 8.90 -10.24
CA GLN A 46 -1.41 8.70 -11.46
C GLN A 46 -1.45 7.23 -11.87
N ARG A 47 -0.33 6.51 -11.75
CA ARG A 47 -0.29 5.06 -12.03
C ARG A 47 -1.21 4.28 -11.09
N ILE A 48 -1.14 4.54 -9.79
CA ILE A 48 -1.97 3.88 -8.76
C ILE A 48 -3.46 4.21 -8.99
N ARG A 49 -3.78 5.48 -9.25
CA ARG A 49 -5.14 5.92 -9.56
C ARG A 49 -5.70 5.18 -10.78
N ASN A 50 -4.95 5.11 -11.88
CA ASN A 50 -5.38 4.43 -13.09
C ASN A 50 -5.61 2.93 -12.85
N LEU A 51 -4.73 2.28 -12.08
CA LEU A 51 -4.89 0.86 -11.70
C LEU A 51 -6.21 0.64 -10.95
N LEU A 52 -6.48 1.44 -9.91
CA LEU A 52 -7.69 1.32 -9.10
C LEU A 52 -8.95 1.69 -9.89
N GLN A 53 -8.89 2.72 -10.75
CA GLN A 53 -9.99 3.06 -11.64
C GLN A 53 -10.33 1.91 -12.59
N ASN A 54 -9.33 1.26 -13.20
CA ASN A 54 -9.56 0.11 -14.06
C ASN A 54 -10.12 -1.10 -13.30
N GLY A 55 -9.65 -1.32 -12.07
CA GLY A 55 -10.14 -2.37 -11.18
C GLY A 55 -11.54 -2.11 -10.60
N SER A 56 -12.02 -0.86 -10.61
CA SER A 56 -13.26 -0.45 -9.94
C SER A 56 -14.55 -1.00 -10.53
N ARG A 57 -14.49 -1.82 -11.58
CA ARG A 57 -15.68 -2.48 -12.15
C ARG A 57 -16.28 -3.55 -11.23
N SER A 58 -15.49 -4.10 -10.29
CA SER A 58 -15.96 -5.06 -9.30
C SER A 58 -15.09 -5.04 -8.04
N ALA A 59 -15.61 -5.56 -6.93
CA ALA A 59 -14.83 -5.70 -5.70
C ALA A 59 -13.58 -6.58 -5.91
N ASP A 60 -13.71 -7.67 -6.67
CA ASP A 60 -12.56 -8.51 -7.02
C ASP A 60 -11.52 -7.78 -7.87
N GLY A 61 -11.97 -7.01 -8.88
CA GLY A 61 -11.09 -6.17 -9.69
C GLY A 61 -10.34 -5.13 -8.86
N GLU A 62 -11.02 -4.52 -7.88
CA GLU A 62 -10.41 -3.57 -6.97
C GLU A 62 -9.35 -4.24 -6.08
N ARG A 63 -9.61 -5.43 -5.54
CA ARG A 63 -8.60 -6.18 -4.75
C ARG A 63 -7.38 -6.55 -5.59
N LYS A 64 -7.57 -6.97 -6.84
CA LYS A 64 -6.46 -7.25 -7.78
C LYS A 64 -5.62 -5.99 -8.05
N ALA A 65 -6.28 -4.85 -8.28
CA ALA A 65 -5.59 -3.57 -8.46
C ALA A 65 -4.88 -3.10 -7.19
N LEU A 66 -5.50 -3.30 -6.02
CA LEU A 66 -4.94 -2.98 -4.70
C LEU A 66 -3.65 -3.76 -4.45
N ARG A 67 -3.62 -5.05 -4.82
CA ARG A 67 -2.42 -5.90 -4.76
C ARG A 67 -1.23 -5.26 -5.49
N THR A 68 -1.47 -4.77 -6.70
CA THR A 68 -0.43 -4.08 -7.48
C THR A 68 -0.07 -2.71 -6.89
N ALA A 69 -1.06 -1.97 -6.37
CA ALA A 69 -0.82 -0.65 -5.78
C ALA A 69 0.06 -0.72 -4.52
N VAL A 70 -0.18 -1.70 -3.63
CA VAL A 70 0.65 -1.92 -2.44
C VAL A 70 2.07 -2.31 -2.83
N ALA A 71 2.24 -3.21 -3.81
CA ALA A 71 3.57 -3.57 -4.31
C ALA A 71 4.34 -2.35 -4.85
N ILE A 72 3.68 -1.42 -5.55
CA ILE A 72 4.31 -0.17 -6.00
C ILE A 72 4.75 0.68 -4.79
N PHE A 73 3.91 0.80 -3.77
CA PHE A 73 4.23 1.58 -2.57
C PHE A 73 5.44 1.00 -1.82
N GLU A 74 5.50 -0.32 -1.63
CA GLU A 74 6.66 -0.99 -1.02
C GLU A 74 7.93 -0.86 -1.86
N GLN A 75 7.84 -0.95 -3.19
CA GLN A 75 8.99 -0.70 -4.08
C GLN A 75 9.54 0.72 -3.91
N ARG A 76 8.67 1.71 -3.67
CA ARG A 76 9.12 3.07 -3.34
C ARG A 76 9.70 3.16 -1.95
N GLY A 77 9.14 2.42 -0.99
CA GLY A 77 9.67 2.30 0.36
C GLY A 77 11.10 1.76 0.40
N THR A 78 11.31 0.59 -0.19
CA THR A 78 12.63 -0.05 -0.29
C THR A 78 13.66 0.80 -1.03
N ALA A 79 13.26 1.43 -2.14
CA ALA A 79 14.14 2.36 -2.87
C ALA A 79 14.56 3.57 -2.02
N ALA A 80 13.64 4.15 -1.24
CA ALA A 80 13.94 5.29 -0.38
C ALA A 80 14.75 4.90 0.88
N ILE A 81 14.52 3.71 1.43
CA ILE A 81 15.30 3.18 2.55
C ILE A 81 16.72 2.78 2.12
N GLY A 82 16.88 2.38 0.84
CA GLY A 82 18.14 1.88 0.28
C GLY A 82 18.42 0.42 0.62
N VAL A 83 17.45 -0.28 1.22
CA VAL A 83 17.53 -1.70 1.58
C VAL A 83 16.21 -2.33 1.20
N ARG A 84 16.29 -3.50 0.56
CA ARG A 84 15.13 -4.35 0.32
C ARG A 84 14.98 -5.30 1.51
N ASP A 85 13.83 -5.26 2.17
CA ASP A 85 13.51 -6.22 3.22
C ASP A 85 13.46 -7.64 2.64
N LYS A 86 13.82 -8.59 3.50
CA LYS A 86 13.69 -10.02 3.21
C LYS A 86 12.29 -10.49 3.60
N PRO A 87 11.78 -11.56 2.96
CA PRO A 87 10.50 -12.15 3.36
C PRO A 87 10.53 -12.55 4.83
N ARG A 88 9.46 -12.23 5.55
CA ARG A 88 9.32 -12.47 7.00
C ARG A 88 10.40 -11.76 7.82
N MET A 89 10.24 -11.77 9.15
CA MET A 89 11.32 -11.34 10.03
C MET A 89 12.40 -12.41 10.18
N GLN A 90 13.59 -11.95 10.54
CA GLN A 90 14.62 -12.78 11.15
C GLN A 90 14.35 -12.89 12.66
N PHE A 91 14.02 -14.09 13.13
CA PHE A 91 13.80 -14.38 14.56
C PHE A 91 15.04 -14.07 15.40
N GLY A 92 14.82 -13.55 16.61
CA GLY A 92 15.90 -13.19 17.54
C GLY A 92 16.75 -11.99 17.12
N LYS A 93 16.33 -11.27 16.08
CA LYS A 93 16.95 -10.01 15.64
C LYS A 93 15.98 -8.86 15.85
N ALA A 94 16.55 -7.67 16.04
CA ALA A 94 15.81 -6.41 16.12
C ALA A 94 16.66 -5.29 15.50
N ARG A 95 16.02 -4.18 15.12
CA ARG A 95 16.72 -2.95 14.69
C ARG A 95 17.62 -3.10 13.47
N ILE A 96 17.38 -4.12 12.63
CA ILE A 96 18.05 -4.25 11.33
C ILE A 96 17.44 -3.21 10.39
N LYS A 97 18.22 -2.18 10.04
CA LYS A 97 17.78 -1.10 9.16
C LYS A 97 17.24 -1.67 7.84
N GLY A 98 16.02 -1.28 7.51
CA GLY A 98 15.31 -1.64 6.28
C GLY A 98 14.68 -3.02 6.25
N GLN A 99 14.95 -3.88 7.23
CA GLN A 99 14.15 -5.09 7.42
C GLN A 99 12.85 -4.71 8.13
N MET A 100 11.74 -5.32 7.72
CA MET A 100 10.43 -5.09 8.33
C MET A 100 9.97 -6.31 9.11
N ASP A 101 9.26 -6.05 10.21
CA ASP A 101 8.42 -7.04 10.88
C ASP A 101 6.93 -6.91 10.50
N CYS A 102 6.06 -7.78 11.02
CA CYS A 102 4.64 -7.74 10.69
C CYS A 102 3.95 -6.46 11.19
N ILE A 103 4.51 -5.83 12.22
CA ILE A 103 4.02 -4.56 12.77
C ILE A 103 4.38 -3.44 11.79
N ASP A 104 5.62 -3.38 11.31
CA ASP A 104 6.09 -2.46 10.27
C ASP A 104 5.22 -2.57 9.02
N GLU A 105 5.13 -3.78 8.45
CA GLU A 105 4.41 -4.08 7.22
C GLU A 105 2.93 -3.68 7.31
N SER A 106 2.25 -4.13 8.37
CA SER A 106 0.83 -3.80 8.57
C SER A 106 0.61 -2.31 8.83
N THR A 107 1.54 -1.63 9.51
CA THR A 107 1.45 -0.17 9.75
C THR A 107 1.58 0.60 8.44
N ASN A 108 2.60 0.26 7.65
CA ASN A 108 2.87 0.91 6.38
C ASN A 108 1.71 0.71 5.39
N THR A 109 1.23 -0.53 5.28
CA THR A 109 0.11 -0.87 4.42
C THR A 109 -1.17 -0.16 4.86
N ASP A 110 -1.51 -0.15 6.15
CA ASP A 110 -2.70 0.55 6.66
C ASP A 110 -2.66 2.06 6.36
N ASN A 111 -1.50 2.72 6.58
CA ASN A 111 -1.32 4.14 6.25
C ASN A 111 -1.54 4.42 4.77
N PHE A 112 -1.00 3.55 3.90
CA PHE A 112 -1.18 3.68 2.46
C PHE A 112 -2.64 3.44 2.05
N LEU A 113 -3.30 2.42 2.59
CA LEU A 113 -4.72 2.15 2.32
C LEU A 113 -5.60 3.32 2.76
N ARG A 114 -5.35 3.92 3.93
CA ARG A 114 -6.09 5.11 4.41
C ARG A 114 -5.90 6.30 3.48
N TYR A 115 -4.71 6.47 2.92
CA TYR A 115 -4.49 7.45 1.87
C TYR A 115 -5.33 7.15 0.62
N LEU A 116 -5.35 5.91 0.11
CA LEU A 116 -6.19 5.55 -1.04
C LEU A 116 -7.68 5.83 -0.78
N GLN A 117 -8.15 5.54 0.43
CA GLN A 117 -9.51 5.85 0.86
C GLN A 117 -9.78 7.36 0.90
N SER A 118 -8.88 8.16 1.47
CA SER A 118 -9.06 9.61 1.56
C SER A 118 -9.08 10.30 0.19
N ARG A 119 -8.44 9.69 -0.81
CA ARG A 119 -8.51 10.11 -2.22
C ARG A 119 -9.78 9.65 -2.93
N GLY A 120 -10.61 8.84 -2.28
CA GLY A 120 -11.81 8.24 -2.87
C GLY A 120 -11.50 7.25 -4.00
N TRP A 121 -10.30 6.64 -3.99
CA TRP A 121 -9.85 5.71 -5.02
C TRP A 121 -10.32 4.27 -4.77
N LEU A 122 -10.74 3.95 -3.56
CA LEU A 122 -11.43 2.70 -3.24
C LEU A 122 -12.95 2.91 -3.44
N LYS A 123 -13.58 2.11 -4.30
CA LYS A 123 -15.00 2.17 -4.67
C LYS A 123 -15.82 1.04 -4.07
N HIS A 124 -15.18 -0.09 -3.78
CA HIS A 124 -15.84 -1.29 -3.26
C HIS A 124 -15.49 -1.58 -1.81
N HIS A 125 -14.35 -1.12 -1.33
CA HIS A 125 -13.91 -1.36 0.04
C HIS A 125 -13.63 -0.07 0.82
N THR A 126 -13.76 -0.18 2.14
CA THR A 126 -13.28 0.79 3.12
C THR A 126 -12.18 0.17 3.97
N VAL A 127 -11.33 1.00 4.58
CA VAL A 127 -10.21 0.56 5.41
C VAL A 127 -10.71 0.36 6.83
N ALA A 128 -10.60 -0.87 7.33
CA ALA A 128 -10.95 -1.21 8.69
C ALA A 128 -9.73 -1.05 9.62
N ARG A 129 -9.93 -1.30 10.92
CA ARG A 129 -8.81 -1.37 11.88
C ARG A 129 -7.94 -2.58 11.56
N ARG A 130 -6.61 -2.41 11.61
CA ARG A 130 -5.64 -3.52 11.59
C ARG A 130 -6.00 -4.58 12.63
N THR A 131 -5.66 -5.82 12.32
CA THR A 131 -5.97 -6.96 13.17
C THR A 131 -4.79 -7.90 13.25
N SER A 132 -4.83 -8.81 14.21
CA SER A 132 -3.80 -9.82 14.40
C SER A 132 -4.40 -11.22 14.49
N ARG A 133 -3.53 -12.22 14.31
CA ARG A 133 -3.81 -13.64 14.58
C ARG A 133 -2.63 -14.25 15.32
N GLY A 134 -2.89 -15.42 15.90
CA GLY A 134 -1.87 -16.25 16.53
C GLY A 134 -1.39 -15.70 17.87
N ALA A 135 -0.96 -16.62 18.72
CA ALA A 135 -0.24 -16.32 19.94
C ALA A 135 0.74 -17.47 20.19
N PHE A 136 1.89 -17.20 20.81
CA PHE A 136 2.92 -18.24 20.98
C PHE A 136 2.41 -19.53 21.68
N PHE A 137 1.36 -19.44 22.51
CA PHE A 137 0.74 -20.59 23.19
C PHE A 137 -0.15 -21.47 22.28
N ASP A 138 -0.57 -20.99 21.11
CA ASP A 138 -1.36 -21.75 20.13
C ASP A 138 -0.54 -22.26 18.94
N GLY A 139 0.80 -22.23 19.06
CA GLY A 139 1.73 -22.70 18.04
C GLY A 139 1.87 -21.77 16.83
N ARG A 140 1.28 -20.57 16.88
CA ARG A 140 1.37 -19.58 15.79
C ARG A 140 2.12 -18.34 16.24
N TYR A 141 2.92 -17.81 15.33
CA TYR A 141 3.59 -16.54 15.53
C TYR A 141 2.55 -15.41 15.56
N PRO A 142 2.57 -14.50 16.56
CA PRO A 142 1.72 -13.32 16.55
C PRO A 142 1.97 -12.51 15.28
N HIS A 143 0.94 -12.38 14.45
CA HIS A 143 1.06 -11.78 13.13
C HIS A 143 0.01 -10.70 12.91
N TRP A 144 0.41 -9.54 12.40
CA TRP A 144 -0.45 -8.38 12.14
C TRP A 144 -0.71 -8.19 10.65
N THR A 145 -1.90 -7.68 10.30
CA THR A 145 -2.26 -7.34 8.91
C THR A 145 -3.11 -6.07 8.85
N ALA A 146 -3.02 -5.37 7.71
CA ALA A 146 -3.98 -4.33 7.35
C ALA A 146 -5.27 -4.96 6.83
N VAL A 147 -6.39 -4.24 6.91
CA VAL A 147 -7.71 -4.80 6.60
C VAL A 147 -8.52 -3.83 5.75
N VAL A 148 -9.13 -4.36 4.69
CA VAL A 148 -10.20 -3.68 3.96
C VAL A 148 -11.51 -4.45 4.11
N GLU A 149 -12.63 -3.76 4.09
CA GLU A 149 -13.98 -4.30 4.28
C GLU A 149 -14.85 -3.88 3.10
N ASP A 150 -15.52 -4.85 2.48
CA ASP A 150 -16.47 -4.55 1.41
C ASP A 150 -17.82 -4.05 1.93
N LYS A 151 -18.69 -3.63 1.01
CA LYS A 151 -20.02 -3.07 1.34
C LYS A 151 -20.95 -4.06 2.03
N GLN A 152 -20.65 -5.37 1.96
CA GLN A 152 -21.42 -6.42 2.62
C GLN A 152 -20.87 -6.73 4.03
N GLY A 153 -19.82 -6.03 4.47
CA GLY A 153 -19.17 -6.23 5.77
C GLY A 153 -18.14 -7.36 5.77
N GLN A 154 -17.84 -7.97 4.62
CA GLN A 154 -16.82 -9.00 4.54
C GLN A 154 -15.43 -8.34 4.57
N LYS A 155 -14.62 -8.79 5.55
CA LYS A 155 -13.27 -8.30 5.77
C LYS A 155 -12.25 -9.11 4.98
N TRP A 156 -11.24 -8.41 4.47
CA TRP A 156 -10.14 -8.95 3.69
C TRP A 156 -8.83 -8.50 4.32
N ALA A 157 -7.95 -9.46 4.62
CA ALA A 157 -6.59 -9.16 5.03
C ALA A 157 -5.80 -8.62 3.82
N VAL A 158 -4.88 -7.70 4.05
CA VAL A 158 -3.90 -7.20 3.08
C VAL A 158 -2.53 -7.37 3.74
N ASP A 159 -1.86 -8.47 3.41
CA ASP A 159 -0.68 -8.96 4.12
C ASP A 159 0.54 -9.04 3.19
N SER A 160 1.48 -8.11 3.35
CA SER A 160 2.72 -8.00 2.56
C SER A 160 3.89 -8.85 3.10
N TRP A 161 3.69 -9.53 4.23
CA TRP A 161 4.77 -10.15 5.01
C TRP A 161 5.59 -11.25 4.34
N TYR A 162 4.94 -12.03 3.48
CA TYR A 162 5.50 -13.30 2.97
C TYR A 162 6.39 -13.13 1.75
N GLU A 163 6.39 -11.96 1.13
CA GLU A 163 7.24 -11.64 -0.01
C GLU A 163 8.37 -10.71 0.42
N ALA A 164 9.44 -10.64 -0.38
CA ALA A 164 10.45 -9.61 -0.20
C ALA A 164 9.90 -8.26 -0.66
N GLY A 165 10.35 -7.17 -0.06
CA GLY A 165 9.87 -5.81 -0.33
C GLY A 165 9.54 -5.51 -1.78
N GLY A 166 8.31 -5.07 -2.00
CA GLY A 166 7.80 -4.80 -3.34
C GLY A 166 7.26 -6.02 -4.06
N GLY A 167 7.18 -7.16 -3.38
CA GLY A 167 6.39 -8.30 -3.76
C GLY A 167 4.90 -8.05 -3.51
N PRO A 168 4.02 -8.74 -4.24
CA PRO A 168 2.60 -8.44 -4.14
C PRO A 168 1.98 -9.08 -2.90
N PRO A 169 1.19 -8.34 -2.08
CA PRO A 169 0.65 -8.87 -0.84
C PRO A 169 -0.38 -9.98 -1.10
N ASP A 170 -0.63 -10.74 -0.05
CA ASP A 170 -1.79 -11.61 0.07
C ASP A 170 -3.04 -10.79 0.38
N ILE A 171 -4.05 -10.94 -0.48
CA ILE A 171 -5.39 -10.35 -0.26
C ILE A 171 -6.43 -11.47 -0.28
N MET A 172 -7.00 -11.77 0.87
CA MET A 172 -7.92 -12.90 1.06
C MET A 172 -8.93 -12.63 2.18
N PRO A 173 -10.03 -13.40 2.27
CA PRO A 173 -10.99 -13.25 3.36
C PRO A 173 -10.31 -13.37 4.72
N LEU A 174 -10.59 -12.42 5.62
CA LEU A 174 -9.93 -12.32 6.92
C LEU A 174 -10.10 -13.58 7.77
N GLN A 175 -11.25 -14.27 7.66
CA GLN A 175 -11.48 -15.53 8.36
C GLN A 175 -10.51 -16.62 7.89
N GLN A 176 -10.26 -16.73 6.58
CA GLN A 176 -9.30 -17.69 6.02
C GLN A 176 -7.87 -17.31 6.42
N TRP A 177 -7.54 -16.01 6.35
CA TRP A 177 -6.24 -15.52 6.82
C TRP A 177 -6.02 -15.90 8.30
N LYS A 178 -7.00 -15.75 9.19
CA LYS A 178 -6.85 -16.11 10.61
C LYS A 178 -6.53 -17.59 10.86
N GLN A 179 -6.77 -18.48 9.90
CA GLN A 179 -6.49 -19.91 10.03
C GLN A 179 -5.07 -20.30 9.60
N ARG A 180 -4.31 -19.41 8.96
CA ARG A 180 -2.93 -19.69 8.51
C ARG A 180 -1.87 -19.33 9.55
N GLY A 181 -0.59 -19.55 9.23
CA GLY A 181 0.54 -19.07 10.04
C GLY A 181 1.04 -20.04 11.11
N TYR A 182 0.64 -21.32 11.07
CA TYR A 182 1.29 -22.36 11.88
C TYR A 182 2.78 -22.40 11.53
N MET A 183 3.63 -22.31 12.54
CA MET A 183 5.09 -22.25 12.37
C MET A 183 5.59 -21.14 11.42
N GLY A 184 4.79 -20.10 11.17
CA GLY A 184 5.14 -19.01 10.25
C GLY A 184 5.03 -19.35 8.76
N GLU A 185 4.33 -20.43 8.40
CA GLU A 185 4.04 -20.79 7.00
C GLU A 185 2.91 -19.94 6.39
N ARG A 186 2.88 -19.84 5.06
CA ARG A 186 1.97 -18.97 4.27
C ARG A 186 0.59 -19.59 4.07
#